data_AF-A0A1I1CNV3-F1
#
_entry.id   AF-A0A1I1CNV3-F1
#
_cell.length_a   1.000
_cell.length_b   1.000
_cell.length_c   1.000
_cell.angle_alpha   90.00
_cell.angle_beta   90.00
_cell.angle_gamma   90.00
#
_symmetry.space_group_name_H-M   'P 1'
#
loop_
_entity.id
_entity.type
_entity.pdbx_description
1 polymer ?
#
loop_
_entity_poly.entity_id
_entity_poly.type
_entity_poly.pdbx_seq_one_letter_code
_entity_poly.pdbx_strand_id
1 'polypeptide(L)' 'MRWGDQLEYVAEAGPGDFIFVPPYVPHQEINADPDNVLECVLVRSDNEAVVVNIPDVDPVEQPEEVYWVDPIHHKPTSR' A
#
# COMPACT_ATOMS: atom_id res chain seq x y z
N MET A 1 1.66 -2.73 -0.59
CA MET A 1 1.39 -1.27 -0.70
C MET A 1 2.66 -0.48 -0.36
N ARG A 2 3.02 0.57 -1.10
CA ARG A 2 4.07 1.54 -0.69
C ARG A 2 3.49 2.94 -0.48
N TRP A 3 4.02 3.72 0.45
CA TRP A 3 3.58 5.10 0.71
C TRP A 3 4.68 5.96 1.34
N GLY A 4 4.42 7.27 1.40
CA GLY A 4 5.36 8.28 1.89
C GLY A 4 5.81 9.22 0.77
N ASP A 5 6.51 10.30 1.11
CA ASP A 5 6.91 11.33 0.14
C ASP A 5 7.83 10.75 -0.95
N GLN A 6 8.61 9.73 -0.60
CA GLN A 6 9.52 8.98 -1.47
C GLN A 6 9.20 7.48 -1.46
N LEU A 7 7.95 7.11 -1.14
CA LEU A 7 7.50 5.72 -1.05
C LEU A 7 8.36 4.87 -0.09
N GLU A 8 8.81 5.51 0.99
CA GLU A 8 9.79 4.99 1.95
C GLU A 8 9.23 3.94 2.91
N TYR A 9 7.91 3.72 2.93
CA TYR A 9 7.27 2.69 3.74
C TYR A 9 6.58 1.63 2.88
N VAL A 10 6.58 0.39 3.34
CA VAL A 10 5.91 -0.75 2.68
C VAL A 10 5.19 -1.63 3.69
N ALA A 11 4.04 -2.16 3.29
CA ALA A 11 3.30 -3.17 4.03
C ALA A 11 2.54 -4.08 3.06
N GLU A 12 2.45 -5.36 3.42
CA GLU A 12 1.61 -6.34 2.73
C GLU A 12 0.19 -6.32 3.30
N ALA A 13 -0.81 -6.45 2.42
CA ALA A 13 -2.21 -6.58 2.79
C ALA A 13 -2.73 -7.93 2.29
N GLY A 14 -3.26 -8.72 3.21
CA GLY A 14 -3.89 -10.00 2.93
C GLY A 14 -5.39 -9.88 2.61
N PRO A 15 -6.02 -11.00 2.23
CA PRO A 15 -7.47 -11.05 2.03
C PRO A 15 -8.24 -10.63 3.28
N GLY A 16 -9.05 -9.57 3.18
CA GLY A 16 -9.86 -9.04 4.28
C GLY A 16 -9.24 -7.86 5.03
N ASP A 17 -7.98 -7.53 4.75
CA ASP A 17 -7.32 -6.36 5.33
C ASP A 17 -7.86 -5.06 4.71
N PHE A 18 -7.83 -3.99 5.50
CA PHE A 18 -8.26 -2.66 5.07
C PHE A 18 -7.08 -1.69 5.08
N ILE A 19 -6.86 -1.00 3.96
CA ILE A 19 -5.91 0.10 3.86
C ILE A 19 -6.71 1.39 3.74
N PHE A 20 -6.39 2.37 4.60
CA PHE A 20 -6.89 3.73 4.46
C PHE A 20 -5.78 4.63 3.89
N VAL A 21 -6.06 5.27 2.76
CA VAL A 21 -5.15 6.23 2.12
C VAL A 21 -5.67 7.64 2.38
N PRO A 22 -4.97 8.47 3.19
CA PRO A 22 -5.35 9.85 3.41
C PRO A 22 -5.19 10.71 2.14
N PRO A 23 -5.91 11.85 2.04
CA PRO A 23 -5.72 12.80 0.95
C PRO A 23 -4.26 13.21 0.78
N TYR A 24 -3.82 13.32 -0.48
CA TYR A 24 -2.50 13.80 -0.90
C TYR A 24 -1.29 12.97 -0.45
N VAL A 25 -1.48 11.79 0.14
CA VAL A 25 -0.38 10.88 0.44
C VAL A 25 0.03 10.16 -0.85
N PRO A 26 1.29 10.32 -1.33
CA PRO A 26 1.79 9.51 -2.43
C PRO A 26 1.78 8.03 -2.03
N HIS A 27 1.25 7.19 -2.91
CA HIS A 27 1.08 5.77 -2.62
C HIS A 27 1.10 4.95 -3.91
N GLN A 28 1.53 3.70 -3.81
CA GLN A 28 1.57 2.73 -4.91
C GLN A 28 0.93 1.38 -4.53
N GLU A 29 -0.13 1.05 -5.25
CA GLU A 29 -0.80 -0.26 -5.23
C GLU A 29 -0.02 -1.22 -6.15
N ILE A 30 0.80 -2.08 -5.56
CA ILE A 30 1.71 -2.99 -6.28
C ILE A 30 1.28 -4.42 -6.01
N ASN A 31 1.19 -5.23 -7.08
CA ASN A 31 1.12 -6.68 -6.93
C ASN A 31 2.54 -7.23 -6.72
N ALA A 32 2.81 -7.71 -5.50
CA ALA A 32 4.11 -8.29 -5.14
C ALA A 32 4.34 -9.69 -5.73
N ASP A 33 3.27 -10.37 -6.16
CA ASP A 33 3.32 -11.71 -6.74
C ASP A 33 2.87 -11.69 -8.21
N PRO A 34 3.80 -11.73 -9.18
CA PRO A 34 3.43 -11.66 -10.59
C PRO A 34 2.73 -12.94 -11.10
N ASP A 35 2.80 -14.04 -10.34
CA ASP A 35 2.21 -15.33 -10.74
C ASP A 35 0.75 -15.45 -10.31
N ASN A 36 0.27 -14.58 -9.41
CA ASN A 36 -1.08 -14.58 -8.90
C ASN A 36 -1.79 -13.23 -9.15
N VAL A 37 -3.09 -13.26 -9.42
CA VAL A 37 -3.88 -12.04 -9.62
C VAL A 37 -4.15 -11.38 -8.27
N LEU A 38 -3.89 -10.07 -8.20
CA LEU A 38 -4.31 -9.23 -7.08
C LEU A 38 -5.70 -8.63 -7.38
N GLU A 39 -6.66 -8.90 -6.49
CA GLU A 39 -8.00 -8.31 -6.52
C GLU A 39 -8.19 -7.41 -5.30
N CYS A 40 -8.69 -6.18 -5.52
CA CYS A 40 -9.02 -5.25 -4.44
C CYS A 40 -10.29 -4.47 -4.76
N VAL A 41 -10.97 -4.01 -3.70
CA VAL A 41 -12.15 -3.15 -3.80
C VAL A 41 -11.76 -1.78 -3.28
N LEU A 42 -11.84 -0.76 -4.15
CA LEU A 42 -11.59 0.63 -3.76
C LEU A 42 -12.92 1.31 -3.41
N VAL A 43 -12.96 1.95 -2.25
CA VAL A 43 -14.11 2.76 -1.79
C VAL A 43 -13.68 4.22 -1.73
N ARG A 44 -14.45 5.10 -2.37
CA ARG A 44 -14.22 6.55 -2.39
C ARG A 44 -15.49 7.29 -2.01
N SER A 45 -15.34 8.49 -1.46
CA SER A 45 -16.48 9.30 -1.00
C SER A 45 -17.28 9.92 -2.14
N ASP A 46 -16.64 10.14 -3.29
CA ASP A 46 -17.26 10.64 -4.51
C ASP A 46 -16.98 9.71 -5.70
N ASN A 47 -17.58 10.03 -6.85
CA ASN A 47 -17.39 9.29 -8.10
C ASN A 47 -16.28 9.87 -8.97
N GLU A 48 -15.59 10.93 -8.54
CA GLU A 48 -14.51 11.52 -9.30
C GLU A 48 -13.26 10.68 -9.06
N ALA A 49 -12.99 9.74 -9.98
CA ALA A 49 -11.82 8.89 -9.92
C ALA A 49 -10.54 9.67 -10.25
N VAL A 50 -10.20 10.67 -9.43
CA VAL A 50 -9.02 11.50 -9.62
C VAL A 50 -7.79 10.68 -9.25
N VAL A 51 -6.86 10.58 -10.20
CA VAL A 51 -5.53 10.04 -10.01
C VAL A 51 -4.55 11.10 -10.49
N VAL A 52 -3.65 11.52 -9.61
CA VAL A 52 -2.59 12.47 -9.94
C VAL A 52 -1.30 11.67 -10.02
N ASN A 53 -0.85 11.40 -11.25
CA ASN A 53 0.44 10.75 -11.47
C ASN A 53 1.58 11.70 -11.06
N ILE A 54 2.54 11.19 -10.29
CA ILE A 54 3.73 11.94 -9.86
C ILE A 54 4.91 11.41 -10.69
N PRO A 55 5.29 12.09 -11.77
CA PRO A 55 6.30 11.57 -12.71
C PRO A 55 7.72 11.58 -12.12
N ASP A 56 8.00 12.48 -11.18
CA ASP A 56 9.35 12.74 -10.66
C ASP A 56 9.55 12.26 -9.21
N VAL A 57 8.80 11.23 -8.79
CA VAL A 57 9.05 10.59 -7.48
C VAL A 57 10.29 9.70 -7.61
N ASP A 58 11.29 9.92 -6.75
CA ASP A 58 12.45 9.05 -6.60
C ASP A 58 12.20 8.08 -5.44
N PRO A 59 11.76 6.82 -5.71
CA PRO A 59 11.38 5.89 -4.65
C PRO A 59 12.60 5.40 -3.88
N VAL A 60 12.46 5.26 -2.56
CA VAL A 60 13.45 4.54 -1.74
C VAL A 60 13.57 3.09 -2.24
N GLU A 61 14.79 2.67 -2.58
CA GLU A 61 15.06 1.33 -3.13
C GLU A 61 14.65 0.21 -2.16
N GLN A 62 14.97 0.40 -0.87
CA GLN A 62 14.65 -0.50 0.23
C GLN A 62 13.74 0.22 1.24
N PRO A 63 12.42 0.26 1.00
CA PRO A 63 11.49 0.90 1.92
C PRO A 63 11.45 0.17 3.27
N GLU A 64 11.14 0.90 4.33
CA GLU A 64 10.91 0.37 5.67
C GLU A 64 9.64 -0.48 5.69
N GLU A 65 9.76 -1.73 6.12
CA GLU A 65 8.63 -2.61 6.29
C GLU A 65 7.90 -2.30 7.60
N VAL A 66 6.64 -1.86 7.48
CA VAL A 66 5.79 -1.49 8.59
C VAL A 66 4.71 -2.56 8.77
N TYR A 67 4.58 -3.04 10.01
CA TYR A 67 3.58 -4.04 10.36
C TYR A 67 2.44 -3.41 11.17
N TRP A 68 1.20 -3.65 10.74
CA TRP A 68 0.04 -3.43 11.59
C TRP A 68 -0.04 -4.57 12.60
N VAL A 69 0.35 -4.31 13.85
CA VAL A 69 0.34 -5.33 14.91
C VAL A 69 -0.84 -5.08 15.83
N ASP A 70 -1.80 -6.01 15.84
CA ASP A 70 -2.97 -5.99 16.69
C ASP A 70 -3.40 -7.43 17.09
N PRO A 71 -4.52 -7.65 17.81
CA PRO A 71 -4.94 -9.00 18.22
C PRO A 71 -5.25 -10.00 17.09
N ILE A 72 -5.49 -9.54 15.86
CA ILE A 72 -5.79 -10.36 14.68
C ILE A 72 -4.68 -10.30 13.62
N HIS A 73 -3.82 -9.26 13.66
CA HIS A 73 -2.64 -9.12 12.80
C HIS A 73 -1.37 -9.30 13.65
N HIS A 74 -0.90 -10.54 13.75
CA HIS A 74 0.38 -10.81 14.39
C HIS A 74 1.53 -10.38 13.49
N LYS A 75 2.62 -9.88 14.10
CA LYS A 75 3.86 -9.65 13.37
C LYS A 75 4.26 -10.96 12.65
N PRO A 76 4.66 -10.93 11.37
CA PRO A 76 5.16 -12.10 10.69
C PRO A 76 6.28 -12.74 11.51
N THR A 77 6.16 -14.04 11.74
CA THR A 77 7.31 -14.82 12.22
C THR A 77 8.28 -14.91 11.05
N SER A 78 9.56 -14.62 11.28
CA SER A 78 10.59 -14.60 10.23
C SER A 78 10.48 -15.84 9.35
N ARG A 79 10.42 -15.64 8.02
CA ARG A 79 10.49 -16.74 7.04
C ARG A 79 11.82 -17.49 7.15
#